data_AF-A0A178UU85-F1
#
_entry.id   AF-A0A178UU85-F1
#
_cell.length_a   1.000
_cell.length_b   1.000
_cell.length_c   1.000
_cell.angle_alpha   90.00
_cell.angle_beta   90.00
_cell.angle_gamma   90.00
#
_symmetry.space_group_name_H-M   'P 1'
#
loop_
_entity.id
_entity.type
_entity.pdbx_description
1 polymer ?
#
loop_
_entity_poly.entity_id
_entity_poly.type
_entity_poly.pdbx_seq_one_letter_code
_entity_poly.pdbx_strand_id
1 'polypeptide(L)'
;MSKETKGNNNTSRVMSGYGGSLEANTLAMIDSTGAKDSRDANEDRLQYLEAVRAASLVPENGIPPTNKMYQAIFRILRFGKTLELITASFQLLTQLHQRFPWVYVSDSADQLDIVDEAWSPFNFGSDVDSDEKDLSVRSLFFQQLIQNMNKRVNESEESDLKILGNMFLFKYLAHVLKLDFTPRNQVYEETMNWSLLKESFLNLLLASRKVNFKLLMKDYLSTMCASIDADEKSVSLVELHKDMLTAMKELLVMIMELDTSKKKADLEGITSRGDGVRTPAMEIILDELTYDGYLLSKFLQVFDDPKWKLEIVLQYLTKYIPKPVVRTRRTTVPQAEDSKTLNGILKTFSNGTNPKNITKKIGPDIVQILIGHAFLARLTFSDPHEGDSISEICSSIISAFTSLKRVDQKIEILPFGKEVLFTAGMVLKAKA
;
A
#
# COMPACT_ATOMS: atom_id res chain seq x y z
N MET A 1 28.49 17.79 -48.10
CA MET A 1 29.47 16.82 -47.56
C MET A 1 30.46 17.55 -46.67
N SER A 2 30.24 17.51 -45.36
CA SER A 2 31.27 17.80 -44.36
C SER A 2 31.01 16.88 -43.17
N LYS A 3 32.03 16.12 -42.80
CA LYS A 3 32.01 15.09 -41.77
C LYS A 3 31.84 15.73 -40.40
N GLU A 4 30.81 15.34 -39.66
CA GLU A 4 30.77 15.51 -38.21
C GLU A 4 31.55 14.39 -37.53
N THR A 5 32.33 14.80 -36.54
CA THR A 5 33.34 14.02 -35.84
C THR A 5 32.69 13.34 -34.65
N LYS A 6 32.82 12.01 -34.55
CA LYS A 6 32.47 11.21 -33.37
C LYS A 6 33.25 11.71 -32.15
N GLY A 7 32.53 12.16 -31.13
CA GLY A 7 33.05 12.34 -29.79
C GLY A 7 31.96 12.05 -28.77
N ASN A 8 31.86 10.79 -28.30
CA ASN A 8 31.31 10.44 -26.97
C ASN A 8 31.41 8.95 -26.58
N ASN A 9 32.51 8.26 -26.90
CA ASN A 9 32.71 6.84 -26.51
C ASN A 9 33.72 6.61 -25.37
N ASN A 10 34.34 7.67 -24.82
CA ASN A 10 35.40 7.51 -23.81
C ASN A 10 34.89 7.63 -22.35
N THR A 11 33.80 8.33 -22.09
CA THR A 11 33.21 8.49 -20.75
C THR A 11 32.57 7.20 -20.23
N SER A 12 31.89 6.44 -21.11
CA SER A 12 31.28 5.15 -20.75
C SER A 12 32.31 4.06 -20.42
N ARG A 13 33.44 4.03 -21.14
CA ARG A 13 34.53 3.06 -20.90
C ARG A 13 35.28 3.31 -19.60
N VAL A 14 35.49 4.58 -19.21
CA VAL A 14 36.15 4.91 -17.95
C VAL A 14 35.26 4.58 -16.76
N MET A 15 33.96 4.90 -16.80
CA MET A 15 33.03 4.50 -15.72
C MET A 15 32.87 2.99 -15.60
N SER A 16 32.87 2.25 -16.72
CA SER A 16 32.86 0.78 -16.73
C SER A 16 34.10 0.16 -16.05
N GLY A 17 35.29 0.75 -16.24
CA GLY A 17 36.52 0.28 -15.59
C GLY A 17 36.56 0.52 -14.08
N TYR A 18 36.05 1.66 -13.61
CA TYR A 18 35.96 1.96 -12.17
C TYR A 18 34.87 1.14 -11.46
N GLY A 19 33.70 0.94 -12.10
CA GLY A 19 32.64 0.10 -11.57
C GLY A 19 33.05 -1.37 -11.42
N GLY A 20 33.79 -1.92 -12.39
CA GLY A 20 34.31 -3.29 -12.32
C GLY A 20 35.36 -3.50 -11.24
N SER A 21 36.24 -2.51 -11.01
CA SER A 21 37.22 -2.55 -9.91
C SER A 21 36.55 -2.44 -8.53
N LEU A 22 35.55 -1.57 -8.39
CA LEU A 22 34.77 -1.43 -7.17
C LEU A 22 33.98 -2.72 -6.86
N GLU A 23 33.33 -3.31 -7.85
CA GLU A 23 32.62 -4.60 -7.70
C GLU A 23 33.56 -5.68 -7.16
N ALA A 24 34.70 -5.89 -7.82
CA ALA A 24 35.65 -6.92 -7.43
C ALA A 24 36.19 -6.71 -6.01
N ASN A 25 36.57 -5.48 -5.67
CA ASN A 25 37.12 -5.15 -4.35
C ASN A 25 36.09 -5.32 -3.24
N THR A 26 34.86 -4.87 -3.45
CA THR A 26 33.80 -4.97 -2.43
C THR A 26 33.29 -6.39 -2.27
N LEU A 27 33.04 -7.13 -3.36
CA LEU A 27 32.58 -8.52 -3.27
C LEU A 27 33.64 -9.46 -2.66
N ALA A 28 34.94 -9.19 -2.88
CA ALA A 28 36.01 -9.97 -2.25
C ALA A 28 35.96 -9.93 -0.70
N MET A 29 35.41 -8.87 -0.11
CA MET A 29 35.27 -8.75 1.35
C MET A 29 34.36 -9.84 1.91
N ILE A 30 33.28 -10.18 1.19
CA ILE A 30 32.31 -11.18 1.64
C ILE A 30 32.59 -12.59 1.12
N ASP A 31 33.32 -12.73 0.00
CA ASP A 31 33.69 -14.04 -0.57
C ASP A 31 34.67 -14.83 0.31
N SER A 32 35.49 -14.12 1.12
CA SER A 32 36.51 -14.74 1.98
C SER A 32 35.96 -15.47 3.21
N THR A 33 34.67 -15.26 3.55
CA THR A 33 34.11 -15.62 4.86
C THR A 33 33.35 -16.95 4.92
N GLY A 34 33.06 -17.57 3.77
CA GLY A 34 32.30 -18.82 3.70
C GLY A 34 30.91 -18.74 4.35
N ALA A 35 30.20 -19.88 4.43
CA ALA A 35 28.85 -19.96 5.00
C ALA A 35 28.81 -19.98 6.56
N LYS A 36 29.91 -19.59 7.23
CA LYS A 36 29.98 -19.61 8.71
C LYS A 36 29.58 -18.24 9.26
N ASP A 37 28.62 -18.24 10.19
CA ASP A 37 28.19 -17.05 10.92
C ASP A 37 29.13 -16.78 12.11
N SER A 38 30.38 -16.44 11.82
CA SER A 38 31.33 -15.95 12.82
C SER A 38 31.14 -14.45 13.05
N ARG A 39 31.65 -13.94 14.18
CA ARG A 39 31.70 -12.50 14.44
C ARG A 39 32.44 -11.76 13.32
N ASP A 40 33.58 -12.32 12.88
CA ASP A 40 34.39 -11.74 11.81
C ASP A 40 33.60 -11.68 10.49
N ALA A 41 32.86 -12.73 10.14
CA ALA A 41 32.03 -12.73 8.93
C ALA A 41 30.91 -11.68 8.96
N ASN A 42 30.37 -11.36 10.14
CA ASN A 42 29.37 -10.30 10.29
C ASN A 42 30.01 -8.91 10.17
N GLU A 43 31.22 -8.72 10.71
CA GLU A 43 31.98 -7.48 10.56
C GLU A 43 32.34 -7.22 9.09
N ASP A 44 32.82 -8.24 8.37
CA ASP A 44 33.14 -8.13 6.94
C ASP A 44 31.92 -7.76 6.09
N ARG A 45 30.74 -8.29 6.44
CA ARG A 45 29.46 -7.92 5.80
C ARG A 45 29.08 -6.48 6.10
N LEU A 46 29.28 -5.99 7.34
CA LEU A 46 29.04 -4.58 7.67
C LEU A 46 30.01 -3.66 6.93
N GLN A 47 31.28 -4.02 6.89
CA GLN A 47 32.30 -3.27 6.17
C GLN A 47 32.01 -3.23 4.67
N TYR A 48 31.51 -4.32 4.10
CA TYR A 48 31.01 -4.37 2.73
C TYR A 48 29.86 -3.36 2.51
N LEU A 49 28.82 -3.37 3.37
CA LEU A 49 27.70 -2.44 3.27
C LEU A 49 28.19 -0.97 3.33
N GLU A 50 29.12 -0.68 4.23
CA GLU A 50 29.67 0.66 4.38
C GLU A 50 30.55 1.08 3.20
N ALA A 51 31.34 0.16 2.62
CA ALA A 51 32.11 0.42 1.42
C ALA A 51 31.21 0.77 0.22
N VAL A 52 30.10 0.05 0.05
CA VAL A 52 29.11 0.39 -0.98
C VAL A 52 28.47 1.75 -0.70
N ARG A 53 28.07 2.03 0.54
CA ARG A 53 27.53 3.34 0.94
C ARG A 53 28.51 4.47 0.63
N ALA A 54 29.78 4.31 0.99
CA ALA A 54 30.83 5.31 0.77
C ALA A 54 31.12 5.56 -0.71
N ALA A 55 30.99 4.55 -1.58
CA ALA A 55 31.20 4.71 -3.01
C ALA A 55 29.98 5.28 -3.75
N SER A 56 28.78 4.88 -3.34
CA SER A 56 27.53 5.15 -4.07
C SER A 56 26.72 6.31 -3.52
N LEU A 57 26.74 6.54 -2.21
CA LEU A 57 25.84 7.51 -1.54
C LEU A 57 26.55 8.75 -0.99
N VAL A 58 27.82 8.66 -0.60
CA VAL A 58 28.56 9.81 -0.03
C VAL A 58 28.99 10.86 -1.08
N PRO A 59 29.54 10.48 -2.25
CA PRO A 59 29.96 11.46 -3.25
C PRO A 59 28.75 12.13 -3.91
N GLU A 60 28.91 13.35 -4.42
CA GLU A 60 27.84 14.05 -5.19
C GLU A 60 27.51 13.32 -6.50
N ASN A 61 28.52 12.75 -7.16
CA ASN A 61 28.39 11.88 -8.33
C ASN A 61 28.81 10.45 -7.97
N GLY A 62 28.06 9.83 -7.06
CA GLY A 62 28.31 8.47 -6.59
C GLY A 62 28.14 7.42 -7.69
N ILE A 63 28.86 6.31 -7.58
CA ILE A 63 28.84 5.23 -8.56
C ILE A 63 27.64 4.32 -8.28
N PRO A 64 26.72 4.09 -9.25
CA PRO A 64 25.61 3.17 -9.04
C PRO A 64 26.14 1.74 -8.78
N PRO A 65 25.63 1.02 -7.77
CA PRO A 65 26.01 -0.37 -7.53
C PRO A 65 25.64 -1.27 -8.70
N THR A 66 26.42 -2.33 -8.92
CA THR A 66 26.11 -3.34 -9.93
C THR A 66 25.02 -4.30 -9.46
N ASN A 67 24.42 -5.05 -10.39
CA ASN A 67 23.39 -6.05 -10.08
C ASN A 67 23.86 -7.09 -9.06
N LYS A 68 25.14 -7.50 -9.10
CA LYS A 68 25.71 -8.42 -8.11
C LYS A 68 25.83 -7.79 -6.73
N MET A 69 26.19 -6.50 -6.66
CA MET A 69 26.26 -5.77 -5.41
C MET A 69 24.86 -5.65 -4.78
N TYR A 70 23.85 -5.25 -5.55
CA TYR A 70 22.46 -5.25 -5.08
C TYR A 70 22.02 -6.62 -4.57
N GLN A 71 22.33 -7.69 -5.31
CA GLN A 71 22.01 -9.06 -4.90
C GLN A 71 22.69 -9.45 -3.58
N ALA A 72 23.94 -9.07 -3.38
CA ALA A 72 24.67 -9.33 -2.14
C ALA A 72 24.07 -8.57 -0.94
N ILE A 73 23.74 -7.28 -1.12
CA ILE A 73 23.08 -6.49 -0.08
C ILE A 73 21.71 -7.09 0.26
N PHE A 74 20.92 -7.46 -0.74
CA PHE A 74 19.62 -8.10 -0.55
C PHE A 74 19.71 -9.46 0.14
N ARG A 75 20.78 -10.22 -0.14
CA ARG A 75 21.07 -11.47 0.57
C ARG A 75 21.33 -11.22 2.06
N ILE A 76 22.06 -10.17 2.41
CA ILE A 76 22.30 -9.77 3.80
C ILE A 76 20.98 -9.39 4.49
N LEU A 77 20.11 -8.64 3.81
CA LEU A 77 18.77 -8.31 4.33
C LEU A 77 17.94 -9.57 4.63
N ARG A 78 17.95 -10.54 3.72
CA ARG A 78 17.10 -11.73 3.82
C ARG A 78 17.62 -12.80 4.78
N PHE A 79 18.93 -12.95 4.89
CA PHE A 79 19.56 -14.06 5.62
C PHE A 79 20.50 -13.61 6.74
N GLY A 80 20.62 -12.31 6.98
CA GLY A 80 21.40 -11.75 8.09
C GLY A 80 20.98 -12.34 9.43
N LYS A 81 21.97 -12.58 10.29
CA LYS A 81 21.79 -13.19 11.62
C LYS A 81 21.90 -12.20 12.78
N THR A 82 22.05 -10.92 12.47
CA THR A 82 22.06 -9.84 13.45
C THR A 82 21.10 -8.74 13.01
N LEU A 83 20.50 -8.05 13.98
CA LEU A 83 19.63 -6.91 13.68
C LEU A 83 20.41 -5.81 12.95
N GLU A 84 21.65 -5.55 13.35
CA GLU A 84 22.50 -4.54 12.72
C GLU A 84 22.68 -4.78 11.22
N LEU A 85 22.96 -6.02 10.81
CA LEU A 85 23.09 -6.39 9.39
C LEU A 85 21.77 -6.18 8.63
N ILE A 86 20.65 -6.61 9.21
CA ILE A 86 19.32 -6.49 8.60
C ILE A 86 18.95 -5.02 8.45
N THR A 87 19.14 -4.20 9.48
CA THR A 87 18.82 -2.77 9.45
C THR A 87 19.75 -2.01 8.51
N ALA A 88 21.06 -2.26 8.55
CA ALA A 88 22.02 -1.57 7.69
C ALA A 88 21.79 -1.88 6.20
N SER A 89 21.51 -3.15 5.87
CA SER A 89 21.20 -3.56 4.50
C SER A 89 19.84 -3.02 4.02
N PHE A 90 18.81 -3.02 4.87
CA PHE A 90 17.53 -2.37 4.58
C PHE A 90 17.72 -0.89 4.24
N GLN A 91 18.39 -0.14 5.12
CA GLN A 91 18.61 1.30 4.94
C GLN A 91 19.41 1.59 3.67
N LEU A 92 20.48 0.82 3.43
CA LEU A 92 21.31 0.98 2.25
C LEU A 92 20.51 0.73 0.96
N LEU A 93 19.75 -0.36 0.89
CA LEU A 93 18.92 -0.65 -0.29
C LEU A 93 17.88 0.44 -0.54
N THR A 94 17.19 0.91 0.50
CA THR A 94 16.21 1.99 0.35
C THR A 94 16.85 3.28 -0.17
N GLN A 95 18.00 3.68 0.38
CA GLN A 95 18.71 4.88 -0.06
C GLN A 95 19.25 4.76 -1.50
N LEU A 96 19.75 3.58 -1.87
CA LEU A 96 20.24 3.32 -3.22
C LEU A 96 19.14 3.44 -4.28
N HIS A 97 17.96 2.87 -4.04
CA HIS A 97 16.84 2.97 -4.99
C HIS A 97 16.23 4.37 -5.06
N GLN A 98 16.30 5.14 -3.98
CA GLN A 98 15.92 6.56 -4.02
C GLN A 98 16.89 7.38 -4.88
N ARG A 99 18.19 7.08 -4.81
CA ARG A 99 19.22 7.80 -5.58
C ARG A 99 19.31 7.35 -7.03
N PHE A 100 19.12 6.07 -7.28
CA PHE A 100 19.25 5.42 -8.60
C PHE A 100 17.94 4.68 -8.94
N PRO A 101 16.85 5.41 -9.22
CA PRO A 101 15.58 4.79 -9.59
C PRO A 101 15.68 4.11 -10.96
N TRP A 102 15.04 2.95 -11.12
CA TRP A 102 14.95 2.24 -12.40
C TRP A 102 13.83 2.74 -13.30
N VAL A 103 12.84 3.43 -12.73
CA VAL A 103 11.70 3.98 -13.45
C VAL A 103 11.47 5.38 -12.88
N TYR A 104 11.46 6.38 -13.74
CA TYR A 104 11.22 7.77 -13.35
C TYR A 104 10.56 8.54 -14.50
N VAL A 105 9.89 9.63 -14.16
CA VAL A 105 9.32 10.56 -15.16
C VAL A 105 10.44 11.51 -15.57
N SER A 106 10.67 11.64 -16.88
CA SER A 106 11.71 12.53 -17.41
C SER A 106 11.30 14.00 -17.28
N ASP A 107 12.25 14.91 -17.52
CA ASP A 107 12.01 16.35 -17.41
C ASP A 107 10.91 16.86 -18.37
N SER A 108 10.65 16.12 -19.45
CA SER A 108 9.41 16.23 -20.22
C SER A 108 8.34 15.39 -19.55
N ALA A 109 7.46 16.04 -18.77
CA ALA A 109 6.52 15.44 -17.80
C ALA A 109 5.63 14.26 -18.29
N ASP A 110 5.58 13.98 -19.60
CA ASP A 110 4.74 12.93 -20.19
C ASP A 110 5.51 11.67 -20.60
N GLN A 111 6.83 11.61 -20.36
CA GLN A 111 7.68 10.50 -20.78
C GLN A 111 8.25 9.72 -19.59
N LEU A 112 8.03 8.41 -19.61
CA LEU A 112 8.57 7.48 -18.63
C LEU A 112 9.91 6.91 -19.13
N ASP A 113 10.97 7.12 -18.36
CA ASP A 113 12.27 6.51 -18.61
C ASP A 113 12.41 5.25 -17.74
N ILE A 114 12.83 4.15 -18.37
CA ILE A 114 13.06 2.85 -17.73
C ILE A 114 14.51 2.46 -17.98
N VAL A 115 15.25 2.17 -16.90
CA VAL A 115 16.64 1.72 -16.98
C VAL A 115 16.67 0.27 -17.43
N ASP A 116 17.24 0.04 -18.62
CA ASP A 116 17.47 -1.30 -19.16
C ASP A 116 18.37 -2.12 -18.21
N GLU A 117 18.04 -3.40 -18.04
CA GLU A 117 18.80 -4.38 -17.23
C GLU A 117 18.96 -4.03 -15.73
N ALA A 118 18.12 -3.15 -15.19
CA ALA A 118 18.11 -2.84 -13.77
C ALA A 118 17.88 -4.09 -12.90
N TRP A 119 18.64 -4.22 -11.81
CA TRP A 119 18.41 -5.28 -10.84
C TRP A 119 17.04 -5.12 -10.16
N SER A 120 16.35 -6.23 -9.95
CA SER A 120 15.10 -6.28 -9.19
C SER A 120 15.15 -7.38 -8.13
N PRO A 121 14.60 -7.14 -6.92
CA PRO A 121 14.44 -8.22 -5.95
C PRO A 121 13.37 -9.23 -6.37
N PHE A 122 12.51 -8.89 -7.35
CA PHE A 122 11.44 -9.76 -7.82
C PHE A 122 11.85 -10.60 -9.02
N ASN A 123 11.31 -11.82 -9.09
CA ASN A 123 11.41 -12.65 -10.29
C ASN A 123 10.01 -13.09 -10.72
N PHE A 124 9.56 -12.50 -11.84
CA PHE A 124 8.28 -12.79 -12.49
C PHE A 124 8.44 -13.70 -13.74
N GLY A 125 9.67 -14.15 -14.05
CA GLY A 125 10.01 -14.97 -15.22
C GLY A 125 9.56 -16.44 -15.13
N SER A 126 9.56 -17.12 -16.29
CA SER A 126 8.88 -18.41 -16.57
C SER A 126 9.03 -19.51 -15.53
N ASP A 127 8.01 -20.39 -15.46
CA ASP A 127 7.84 -21.58 -14.59
C ASP A 127 8.95 -22.66 -14.63
N VAL A 128 10.09 -22.39 -15.25
CA VAL A 128 11.25 -23.27 -15.18
C VAL A 128 11.99 -22.95 -13.90
N ASP A 129 11.96 -23.87 -12.94
CA ASP A 129 12.83 -23.83 -11.78
C ASP A 129 14.28 -23.90 -12.26
N SER A 130 14.91 -22.74 -12.46
CA SER A 130 16.35 -22.69 -12.51
C SER A 130 16.88 -22.88 -11.09
N ASP A 131 17.78 -23.84 -10.94
CA ASP A 131 18.50 -24.19 -9.71
C ASP A 131 19.42 -23.06 -9.18
N GLU A 132 19.28 -21.84 -9.68
CA GLU A 132 19.92 -20.65 -9.10
C GLU A 132 19.22 -20.31 -7.78
N LYS A 133 19.62 -21.06 -6.74
CA LYS A 133 19.41 -20.86 -5.31
C LYS A 133 18.71 -19.53 -4.97
N ASP A 134 17.39 -19.58 -4.96
CA ASP A 134 16.47 -19.01 -3.97
C ASP A 134 16.59 -17.53 -3.56
N LEU A 135 17.32 -16.68 -4.27
CA LEU A 135 17.57 -15.30 -3.83
C LEU A 135 16.45 -14.32 -4.20
N SER A 136 15.77 -14.51 -5.33
CA SER A 136 14.69 -13.62 -5.79
C SER A 136 13.37 -13.88 -5.08
N VAL A 137 12.53 -12.83 -5.00
CA VAL A 137 11.19 -12.88 -4.44
C VAL A 137 10.19 -13.22 -5.53
N ARG A 138 9.58 -14.40 -5.41
CA ARG A 138 8.44 -14.83 -6.22
C ARG A 138 7.13 -14.42 -5.55
N SER A 139 6.05 -14.35 -6.31
CA SER A 139 4.73 -13.93 -5.81
C SER A 139 4.22 -14.77 -4.63
N LEU A 140 4.45 -16.10 -4.65
CA LEU A 140 4.08 -16.99 -3.54
C LEU A 140 4.85 -16.68 -2.25
N PHE A 141 6.15 -16.36 -2.36
CA PHE A 141 6.96 -15.98 -1.21
C PHE A 141 6.45 -14.68 -0.59
N PHE A 142 6.05 -13.70 -1.41
CA PHE A 142 5.46 -12.46 -0.91
C PHE A 142 4.17 -12.71 -0.10
N GLN A 143 3.30 -13.60 -0.57
CA GLN A 143 2.12 -14.01 0.19
C GLN A 143 2.49 -14.69 1.53
N GLN A 144 3.47 -15.60 1.52
CA GLN A 144 3.95 -16.26 2.74
C GLN A 144 4.60 -15.27 3.72
N LEU A 145 5.26 -14.21 3.22
CA LEU A 145 5.85 -13.17 4.03
C LEU A 145 4.80 -12.46 4.89
N ILE A 146 3.66 -12.09 4.30
CA ILE A 146 2.53 -11.48 5.02
C ILE A 146 2.00 -12.41 6.10
N GLN A 147 1.79 -13.69 5.78
CA GLN A 147 1.34 -14.69 6.77
C GLN A 147 2.33 -14.86 7.93
N ASN A 148 3.63 -14.84 7.63
CA ASN A 148 4.67 -15.02 8.64
C ASN A 148 4.81 -13.83 9.59
N MET A 149 4.40 -12.62 9.20
CA MET A 149 4.39 -11.46 10.09
C MET A 149 3.31 -11.56 11.19
N ASN A 150 2.25 -12.36 10.98
CA ASN A 150 1.14 -12.53 11.92
C ASN A 150 1.23 -13.82 12.77
N LYS A 151 2.28 -14.62 12.61
CA LYS A 151 2.46 -15.83 13.43
C LYS A 151 2.84 -15.44 14.86
N ARG A 152 2.06 -15.87 15.84
CA ARG A 152 2.44 -15.79 17.26
C ARG A 152 3.70 -16.62 17.48
N VAL A 153 4.70 -16.02 18.10
CA VAL A 153 5.99 -16.63 18.39
C VAL A 153 5.87 -17.50 19.64
N ASN A 154 6.49 -18.68 19.60
CA ASN A 154 6.85 -19.41 20.82
C ASN A 154 8.10 -18.74 21.40
N GLU A 155 8.10 -18.43 22.69
CA GLU A 155 9.13 -17.71 23.46
C GLU A 155 10.60 -18.09 23.11
N SER A 156 11.18 -17.48 22.08
CA SER A 156 12.61 -17.59 21.73
C SER A 156 13.10 -16.35 20.98
N GLU A 157 14.30 -15.89 21.30
CA GLU A 157 14.96 -14.73 20.67
C GLU A 157 15.23 -14.95 19.18
N GLU A 158 15.47 -16.20 18.74
CA GLU A 158 15.72 -16.54 17.33
C GLU A 158 14.46 -16.33 16.47
N SER A 159 13.28 -16.51 17.07
CA SER A 159 12.01 -16.22 16.40
C SER A 159 11.71 -14.72 16.31
N ASP A 160 12.15 -13.91 17.28
CA ASP A 160 11.94 -12.45 17.24
C ASP A 160 12.76 -11.79 16.15
N LEU A 161 14.04 -12.15 16.02
CA LEU A 161 14.88 -11.64 14.93
C LEU A 161 14.33 -12.02 13.56
N LYS A 162 13.75 -13.21 13.42
CA LYS A 162 13.13 -13.67 12.18
C LYS A 162 11.88 -12.86 11.83
N ILE A 163 11.04 -12.54 12.80
CA ILE A 163 9.89 -11.64 12.58
C ILE A 163 10.38 -10.26 12.15
N LEU A 164 11.38 -9.73 12.85
CA LEU A 164 11.96 -8.43 12.55
C LEU A 164 12.52 -8.36 11.13
N GLY A 165 13.28 -9.38 10.74
CA GLY A 165 13.79 -9.55 9.37
C GLY A 165 12.67 -9.60 8.33
N ASN A 166 11.58 -10.32 8.62
CA ASN A 166 10.41 -10.35 7.74
C ASN A 166 9.74 -8.97 7.60
N MET A 167 9.63 -8.21 8.69
CA MET A 167 9.08 -6.85 8.66
C MET A 167 9.94 -5.90 7.81
N PHE A 168 11.27 -5.92 7.99
CA PHE A 168 12.19 -5.12 7.17
C PHE A 168 12.15 -5.54 5.70
N LEU A 169 12.12 -6.84 5.42
CA LEU A 169 12.00 -7.37 4.07
C LEU A 169 10.68 -6.93 3.42
N PHE A 170 9.56 -7.02 4.14
CA PHE A 170 8.26 -6.55 3.64
C PHE A 170 8.28 -5.04 3.34
N LYS A 171 8.77 -4.23 4.28
CA LYS A 171 8.92 -2.77 4.10
C LYS A 171 9.71 -2.45 2.84
N TYR A 172 10.83 -3.14 2.64
CA TYR A 172 11.67 -2.94 1.46
C TYR A 172 10.96 -3.34 0.16
N LEU A 173 10.30 -4.50 0.13
CA LEU A 173 9.57 -4.95 -1.07
C LEU A 173 8.41 -4.02 -1.40
N ALA A 174 7.66 -3.54 -0.40
CA ALA A 174 6.61 -2.55 -0.59
C ALA A 174 7.18 -1.22 -1.14
N HIS A 175 8.35 -0.80 -0.65
CA HIS A 175 9.04 0.38 -1.15
C HIS A 175 9.44 0.24 -2.63
N VAL A 176 9.98 -0.91 -3.03
CA VAL A 176 10.32 -1.24 -4.42
C VAL A 176 9.09 -1.21 -5.33
N LEU A 177 7.98 -1.81 -4.88
CA LEU A 177 6.71 -1.77 -5.62
C LEU A 177 6.21 -0.33 -5.81
N LYS A 178 6.38 0.53 -4.79
CA LYS A 178 6.00 1.94 -4.85
C LYS A 178 6.84 2.72 -5.86
N LEU A 179 8.17 2.58 -5.79
CA LEU A 179 9.08 3.27 -6.71
C LEU A 179 8.87 2.88 -8.18
N ASP A 180 8.43 1.66 -8.45
CA ASP A 180 8.05 1.24 -9.80
C ASP A 180 6.64 1.73 -10.18
N PHE A 181 5.64 1.54 -9.31
CA PHE A 181 4.23 1.79 -9.63
C PHE A 181 3.90 3.28 -9.76
N THR A 182 4.37 4.13 -8.84
CA THR A 182 4.00 5.55 -8.79
C THR A 182 4.30 6.31 -10.09
N PRO A 183 5.53 6.31 -10.63
CA PRO A 183 5.81 7.02 -11.89
C PRO A 183 5.03 6.43 -13.08
N ARG A 184 4.82 5.11 -13.12
CA ARG A 184 4.00 4.46 -14.16
C ARG A 184 2.54 4.91 -14.09
N ASN A 185 1.98 5.01 -12.88
CA ASN A 185 0.59 5.43 -12.69
C ASN A 185 0.41 6.91 -13.00
N GLN A 186 1.38 7.76 -12.66
CA GLN A 186 1.36 9.18 -13.02
C GLN A 186 1.26 9.36 -14.55
N VAL A 187 2.17 8.76 -15.31
CA VAL A 187 2.15 8.86 -16.78
C VAL A 187 0.90 8.18 -17.36
N TYR A 188 0.41 7.10 -16.76
CA TYR A 188 -0.85 6.48 -17.17
C TYR A 188 -2.06 7.43 -16.98
N GLU A 189 -2.12 8.19 -15.89
CA GLU A 189 -3.23 9.11 -15.64
C GLU A 189 -3.35 10.19 -16.70
N GLU A 190 -2.22 10.60 -17.29
CA GLU A 190 -2.13 11.60 -18.35
C GLU A 190 -2.30 11.00 -19.76
N THR A 191 -1.68 9.86 -20.03
CA THR A 191 -1.60 9.26 -21.38
C THR A 191 -2.63 8.18 -21.66
N MET A 192 -3.24 7.62 -20.62
CA MET A 192 -4.09 6.42 -20.67
C MET A 192 -3.39 5.18 -21.26
N ASN A 193 -2.07 5.13 -21.24
CA ASN A 193 -1.34 3.97 -21.76
C ASN A 193 -1.32 2.81 -20.75
N TRP A 194 -2.29 1.89 -20.86
CA TRP A 194 -2.41 0.74 -19.95
C TRP A 194 -1.17 -0.18 -19.91
N SER A 195 -0.34 -0.21 -20.97
CA SER A 195 0.85 -1.08 -20.98
C SER A 195 1.81 -0.74 -19.83
N LEU A 196 1.89 0.55 -19.44
CA LEU A 196 2.75 1.02 -18.36
C LEU A 196 2.40 0.36 -17.03
N LEU A 197 1.11 0.30 -16.71
CA LEU A 197 0.61 -0.32 -15.48
C LEU A 197 0.59 -1.84 -15.57
N LYS A 198 0.30 -2.39 -16.74
CA LYS A 198 0.36 -3.84 -16.99
C LYS A 198 1.74 -4.42 -16.67
N GLU A 199 2.79 -3.68 -17.02
CA GLU A 199 4.19 -4.05 -16.81
C GLU A 199 4.72 -3.70 -15.41
N SER A 200 3.95 -2.96 -14.60
CA SER A 200 4.36 -2.64 -13.23
C SER A 200 4.56 -3.90 -12.39
N PHE A 201 5.56 -3.89 -11.51
CA PHE A 201 5.83 -4.97 -10.58
C PHE A 201 4.62 -5.26 -9.69
N LEU A 202 3.84 -4.25 -9.33
CA LEU A 202 2.60 -4.42 -8.59
C LEU A 202 1.60 -5.26 -9.38
N ASN A 203 1.33 -4.93 -10.64
CA ASN A 203 0.41 -5.70 -11.46
C ASN A 203 0.93 -7.13 -11.69
N LEU A 204 2.21 -7.31 -12.00
CA LEU A 204 2.83 -8.62 -12.21
C LEU A 204 2.76 -9.51 -10.95
N LEU A 205 2.95 -8.91 -9.77
CA LEU A 205 2.84 -9.61 -8.50
C LEU A 205 1.42 -10.13 -8.26
N LEU A 206 0.42 -9.26 -8.45
CA LEU A 206 -0.98 -9.54 -8.13
C LEU A 206 -1.71 -10.37 -9.20
N ALA A 207 -1.29 -10.28 -10.46
CA ALA A 207 -1.84 -11.05 -11.58
C ALA A 207 -1.23 -12.47 -11.68
N SER A 208 -0.25 -12.79 -10.84
CA SER A 208 0.39 -14.10 -10.80
C SER A 208 -0.60 -15.20 -10.46
N ARG A 209 -0.68 -16.24 -11.31
CA ARG A 209 -1.53 -17.42 -11.08
C ARG A 209 -1.14 -18.23 -9.85
N LYS A 210 0.07 -18.02 -9.32
CA LYS A 210 0.57 -18.67 -8.10
C LYS A 210 0.05 -18.02 -6.81
N VAL A 211 -0.56 -16.84 -6.93
CA VAL A 211 -1.11 -16.10 -5.79
C VAL A 211 -2.63 -16.27 -5.75
N ASN A 212 -3.14 -16.72 -4.61
CA ASN A 212 -4.57 -16.61 -4.36
C ASN A 212 -4.85 -15.20 -3.82
N PHE A 213 -5.22 -14.28 -4.72
CA PHE A 213 -5.41 -12.88 -4.37
C PHE A 213 -6.45 -12.66 -3.26
N LYS A 214 -7.55 -13.43 -3.28
CA LYS A 214 -8.57 -13.35 -2.21
C LYS A 214 -7.99 -13.73 -0.85
N LEU A 215 -7.21 -14.81 -0.79
CA LEU A 215 -6.55 -15.24 0.44
C LEU A 215 -5.48 -14.24 0.88
N LEU A 216 -4.68 -13.73 -0.06
CA LEU A 216 -3.69 -12.68 0.19
C LEU A 216 -4.34 -11.47 0.87
N MET A 217 -5.45 -10.97 0.35
CA MET A 217 -6.16 -9.82 0.93
C MET A 217 -6.73 -10.12 2.32
N LYS A 218 -7.23 -11.34 2.57
CA LYS A 218 -7.67 -11.76 3.91
C LYS A 218 -6.51 -11.76 4.91
N ASP A 219 -5.40 -12.38 4.54
CA ASP A 219 -4.19 -12.42 5.37
C ASP A 219 -3.65 -11.00 5.63
N TYR A 220 -3.75 -10.14 4.62
CA TYR A 220 -3.38 -8.73 4.72
C TYR A 220 -4.21 -7.97 5.75
N LEU A 221 -5.54 -8.07 5.67
CA LEU A 221 -6.46 -7.41 6.60
C LEU A 221 -6.26 -7.91 8.03
N SER A 222 -6.13 -9.22 8.19
CA SER A 222 -5.87 -9.86 9.49
C SER A 222 -4.55 -9.36 10.10
N THR A 223 -3.49 -9.29 9.31
CA THR A 223 -2.17 -8.82 9.76
C THR A 223 -2.20 -7.33 10.10
N MET A 224 -2.86 -6.51 9.27
CA MET A 224 -2.97 -5.07 9.50
C MET A 224 -3.79 -4.73 10.76
N CYS A 225 -4.82 -5.54 11.05
CA CYS A 225 -5.71 -5.33 12.21
C CYS A 225 -5.27 -6.10 13.46
N ALA A 226 -4.17 -6.85 13.41
CA ALA A 226 -3.65 -7.57 14.56
C ALA A 226 -3.27 -6.58 15.67
N SER A 227 -3.70 -6.86 16.90
CA SER A 227 -3.33 -6.06 18.07
C SER A 227 -1.88 -6.35 18.44
N ILE A 228 -1.10 -5.29 18.67
CA ILE A 228 0.16 -5.40 19.40
C ILE A 228 -0.19 -5.23 20.87
N ASP A 229 -0.02 -6.28 21.66
CA ASP A 229 -0.04 -6.15 23.11
C ASP A 229 1.21 -5.35 23.52
N ALA A 230 1.01 -4.06 23.81
CA ALA A 230 2.08 -3.12 24.14
C ALA A 230 2.71 -3.41 25.52
N ASP A 231 2.02 -4.16 26.37
CA ASP A 231 2.46 -4.47 27.73
C ASP A 231 3.62 -5.49 27.79
N GLU A 232 3.94 -6.17 26.69
CA GLU A 232 4.92 -7.28 26.65
C GLU A 232 6.09 -7.05 25.68
N LYS A 233 6.09 -5.94 24.92
CA LYS A 233 7.04 -5.71 23.81
C LYS A 233 7.88 -4.44 24.00
N SER A 234 9.15 -4.50 23.59
CA SER A 234 10.07 -3.36 23.66
C SER A 234 9.61 -2.18 22.79
N VAL A 235 9.94 -0.96 23.20
CA VAL A 235 9.59 0.29 22.47
C VAL A 235 10.03 0.24 21.00
N SER A 236 11.19 -0.34 20.70
CA SER A 236 11.71 -0.49 19.35
C SER A 236 10.88 -1.43 18.47
N LEU A 237 10.30 -2.49 19.04
CA LEU A 237 9.43 -3.41 18.31
C LEU A 237 8.08 -2.76 17.98
N VAL A 238 7.56 -1.93 18.89
CA VAL A 238 6.34 -1.14 18.65
C VAL A 238 6.55 -0.13 17.53
N GLU A 239 7.68 0.57 17.52
CA GLU A 239 8.03 1.54 16.47
C GLU A 239 8.19 0.85 15.11
N LEU A 240 8.91 -0.28 15.05
CA LEU A 240 9.03 -1.00 13.79
C LEU A 240 7.69 -1.51 13.26
N HIS A 241 6.81 -1.99 14.14
CA HIS A 241 5.49 -2.40 13.72
C HIS A 241 4.67 -1.22 13.19
N LYS A 242 4.78 -0.02 13.78
CA LYS A 242 4.13 1.18 13.24
C LYS A 242 4.61 1.46 11.82
N ASP A 243 5.91 1.40 11.58
CA ASP A 243 6.44 1.59 10.22
C ASP A 243 5.99 0.50 9.24
N MET A 244 5.98 -0.75 9.68
CA MET A 244 5.51 -1.88 8.86
C MET A 244 4.03 -1.69 8.50
N LEU A 245 3.22 -1.28 9.48
CA LEU A 245 1.82 -0.96 9.29
C LEU A 245 1.62 0.21 8.31
N THR A 246 2.47 1.24 8.37
CA THR A 246 2.48 2.33 7.38
C THR A 246 2.76 1.80 5.98
N ALA A 247 3.79 0.96 5.81
CA ALA A 247 4.08 0.33 4.52
C ALA A 247 2.92 -0.54 4.02
N MET A 248 2.21 -1.23 4.92
CA MET A 248 1.00 -1.98 4.57
C MET A 248 -0.14 -1.06 4.09
N LYS A 249 -0.38 0.05 4.77
CA LYS A 249 -1.42 0.99 4.36
C LYS A 249 -1.13 1.57 2.97
N GLU A 250 0.11 1.99 2.73
CA GLU A 250 0.53 2.52 1.43
C GLU A 250 0.37 1.48 0.31
N LEU A 251 0.80 0.24 0.54
CA LEU A 251 0.62 -0.82 -0.46
C LEU A 251 -0.86 -1.13 -0.72
N LEU A 252 -1.71 -1.09 0.31
CA LEU A 252 -3.15 -1.28 0.12
C LEU A 252 -3.76 -0.19 -0.77
N VAL A 253 -3.35 1.07 -0.56
CA VAL A 253 -3.74 2.20 -1.40
C VAL A 253 -3.31 1.97 -2.85
N MET A 254 -2.05 1.61 -3.10
CA MET A 254 -1.57 1.32 -4.46
C MET A 254 -2.34 0.18 -5.15
N ILE A 255 -2.70 -0.87 -4.40
CA ILE A 255 -3.51 -1.97 -4.94
C ILE A 255 -4.90 -1.46 -5.40
N MET A 256 -5.53 -0.58 -4.63
CA MET A 256 -6.84 -0.02 -4.96
C MET A 256 -6.77 1.04 -6.08
N GLU A 257 -5.68 1.78 -6.17
CA GLU A 257 -5.39 2.68 -7.28
C GLU A 257 -5.22 1.90 -8.58
N LEU A 258 -4.43 0.82 -8.57
CA LEU A 258 -4.29 -0.08 -9.72
C LEU A 258 -5.65 -0.64 -10.16
N ASP A 259 -6.52 -1.03 -9.22
CA ASP A 259 -7.88 -1.48 -9.54
C ASP A 259 -8.74 -0.40 -10.22
N THR A 260 -8.59 0.85 -9.79
CA THR A 260 -9.31 1.98 -10.36
C THR A 260 -8.81 2.32 -11.76
N SER A 261 -7.49 2.38 -11.93
CA SER A 261 -6.85 2.57 -13.22
C SER A 261 -7.24 1.45 -14.19
N LYS A 262 -7.23 0.19 -13.74
CA LYS A 262 -7.69 -0.94 -14.55
C LYS A 262 -9.15 -0.82 -14.95
N LYS A 263 -10.04 -0.47 -14.01
CA LYS A 263 -11.46 -0.27 -14.31
C LYS A 263 -11.68 0.85 -15.32
N LYS A 264 -10.92 1.94 -15.24
CA LYS A 264 -10.93 3.05 -16.22
C LYS A 264 -10.49 2.55 -17.59
N ALA A 265 -9.39 1.80 -17.64
CA ALA A 265 -8.87 1.16 -18.85
C ALA A 265 -9.88 0.17 -19.48
N ASP A 266 -10.58 -0.62 -18.67
CA ASP A 266 -11.62 -1.55 -19.13
C ASP A 266 -12.79 -0.80 -19.78
N LEU A 267 -13.21 0.33 -19.19
CA LEU A 267 -14.30 1.16 -19.73
C LEU A 267 -13.95 1.79 -21.08
N GLU A 268 -12.69 2.17 -21.27
CA GLU A 268 -12.17 2.71 -22.53
C GLU A 268 -11.81 1.61 -23.55
N GLY A 269 -11.94 0.33 -23.18
CA GLY A 269 -11.66 -0.81 -24.07
C GLY A 269 -10.18 -0.99 -24.42
N ILE A 270 -9.27 -0.46 -23.59
CA ILE A 270 -7.81 -0.53 -23.81
C ILE A 270 -7.14 -1.72 -23.09
N THR A 271 -7.93 -2.53 -22.39
CA THR A 271 -7.48 -3.80 -21.80
C THR A 271 -7.81 -4.97 -22.73
N SER A 272 -7.15 -6.11 -22.49
CA SER A 272 -7.32 -7.35 -23.23
C SER A 272 -7.70 -8.50 -22.30
N ARG A 273 -8.14 -9.64 -22.87
CA ARG A 273 -8.36 -10.87 -22.09
C ARG A 273 -7.11 -11.35 -21.33
N GLY A 274 -5.92 -11.01 -21.84
CA GLY A 274 -4.64 -11.37 -21.22
C GLY A 274 -4.36 -10.62 -19.92
N ASP A 275 -5.08 -9.52 -19.66
CA ASP A 275 -4.96 -8.73 -18.42
C ASP A 275 -5.68 -9.38 -17.23
N GLY A 276 -6.41 -10.48 -17.49
CA GLY A 276 -7.08 -11.31 -16.50
C GLY A 276 -8.25 -10.60 -15.80
N VAL A 277 -9.13 -11.39 -15.19
CA VAL A 277 -10.21 -10.86 -14.34
C VAL A 277 -9.85 -11.26 -12.91
N ARG A 278 -9.41 -10.29 -12.10
CA ARG A 278 -9.34 -10.48 -10.65
C ARG A 278 -10.46 -9.69 -9.99
N THR A 279 -11.00 -10.22 -8.90
CA THR A 279 -11.88 -9.44 -8.03
C THR A 279 -11.08 -8.25 -7.49
N PRO A 280 -11.59 -7.01 -7.61
CA PRO A 280 -10.95 -5.84 -7.03
C PRO A 280 -10.75 -5.98 -5.52
N ALA A 281 -9.67 -5.39 -4.99
CA ALA A 281 -9.35 -5.44 -3.57
C ALA A 281 -10.50 -4.90 -2.72
N MET A 282 -11.11 -3.79 -3.16
CA MET A 282 -12.26 -3.15 -2.51
C MET A 282 -13.41 -4.14 -2.26
N GLU A 283 -13.76 -4.96 -3.25
CA GLU A 283 -14.85 -5.93 -3.11
C GLU A 283 -14.52 -7.00 -2.06
N ILE A 284 -13.28 -7.50 -2.06
CA ILE A 284 -12.83 -8.48 -1.07
C ILE A 284 -12.83 -7.86 0.34
N ILE A 285 -12.30 -6.64 0.49
CA ILE A 285 -12.30 -5.91 1.76
C ILE A 285 -13.73 -5.78 2.28
N LEU A 286 -14.65 -5.28 1.46
CA LEU A 286 -16.05 -5.13 1.86
C LEU A 286 -16.69 -6.45 2.28
N ASP A 287 -16.42 -7.54 1.55
CA ASP A 287 -16.93 -8.86 1.94
C ASP A 287 -16.42 -9.28 3.32
N GLU A 288 -15.12 -9.14 3.60
CA GLU A 288 -14.55 -9.47 4.92
C GLU A 288 -15.09 -8.57 6.04
N LEU A 289 -15.16 -7.26 5.81
CA LEU A 289 -15.68 -6.31 6.81
C LEU A 289 -17.18 -6.50 7.07
N THR A 290 -17.96 -6.94 6.08
CA THR A 290 -19.39 -7.26 6.27
C THR A 290 -19.62 -8.55 7.03
N TYR A 291 -18.64 -9.47 7.02
CA TYR A 291 -18.71 -10.73 7.73
C TYR A 291 -18.32 -10.59 9.22
N ASP A 292 -17.34 -9.75 9.52
CA ASP A 292 -16.81 -9.55 10.88
C ASP A 292 -16.87 -8.08 11.33
N GLY A 293 -17.85 -7.78 12.20
CA GLY A 293 -18.03 -6.44 12.76
C GLY A 293 -16.91 -5.97 13.70
N TYR A 294 -16.17 -6.90 14.33
CA TYR A 294 -14.99 -6.55 15.12
C TYR A 294 -13.84 -6.12 14.22
N LEU A 295 -13.60 -6.89 13.14
CA LEU A 295 -12.64 -6.54 12.11
C LEU A 295 -12.97 -5.19 11.46
N LEU A 296 -14.25 -4.91 11.19
CA LEU A 296 -14.68 -3.59 10.70
C LEU A 296 -14.22 -2.44 11.60
N SER A 297 -14.49 -2.54 12.90
CA SER A 297 -14.12 -1.49 13.85
C SER A 297 -12.60 -1.30 13.91
N LYS A 298 -11.84 -2.40 13.99
CA LYS A 298 -10.37 -2.35 14.01
C LYS A 298 -9.80 -1.79 12.71
N PHE A 299 -10.31 -2.23 11.56
CA PHE A 299 -9.87 -1.76 10.26
C PHE A 299 -10.05 -0.24 10.11
N LEU A 300 -11.22 0.30 10.46
CA LEU A 300 -11.50 1.73 10.30
C LEU A 300 -10.71 2.63 11.26
N GLN A 301 -10.30 2.08 12.41
CA GLN A 301 -9.37 2.73 13.34
C GLN A 301 -7.93 2.73 12.80
N VAL A 302 -7.50 1.60 12.23
CA VAL A 302 -6.12 1.40 11.77
C VAL A 302 -5.87 2.08 10.43
N PHE A 303 -6.65 1.76 9.40
CA PHE A 303 -6.49 2.32 8.06
C PHE A 303 -6.87 3.79 8.07
N ASP A 304 -6.02 4.69 7.59
CA ASP A 304 -6.15 6.15 7.78
C ASP A 304 -6.08 6.97 6.49
N ASP A 305 -6.03 6.34 5.32
CA ASP A 305 -6.21 7.05 4.06
C ASP A 305 -7.65 7.60 3.95
N PRO A 306 -7.86 8.92 3.89
CA PRO A 306 -9.20 9.50 3.99
C PRO A 306 -10.04 9.25 2.73
N LYS A 307 -9.44 9.29 1.52
CA LYS A 307 -10.17 9.06 0.26
C LYS A 307 -10.70 7.63 0.22
N TRP A 308 -9.83 6.66 0.46
CA TRP A 308 -10.18 5.25 0.41
C TRP A 308 -11.03 4.80 1.59
N LYS A 309 -10.81 5.35 2.79
CA LYS A 309 -11.68 5.09 3.94
C LYS A 309 -13.10 5.56 3.66
N LEU A 310 -13.26 6.76 3.10
CA LEU A 310 -14.57 7.27 2.71
C LEU A 310 -15.23 6.33 1.70
N GLU A 311 -14.54 5.97 0.62
CA GLU A 311 -15.07 5.07 -0.42
C GLU A 311 -15.50 3.71 0.15
N ILE A 312 -14.69 3.08 1.01
CA ILE A 312 -15.03 1.82 1.69
C ILE A 312 -16.32 1.97 2.49
N VAL A 313 -16.44 3.03 3.29
CA VAL A 313 -17.62 3.25 4.13
C VAL A 313 -18.86 3.51 3.29
N LEU A 314 -18.75 4.32 2.23
CA LEU A 314 -19.88 4.63 1.34
C LEU A 314 -20.38 3.36 0.63
N GLN A 315 -19.47 2.55 0.09
CA GLN A 315 -19.84 1.28 -0.56
C GLN A 315 -20.45 0.28 0.45
N TYR A 316 -19.90 0.20 1.67
CA TYR A 316 -20.47 -0.62 2.74
C TYR A 316 -21.91 -0.22 3.03
N LEU A 317 -22.17 1.05 3.30
CA LEU A 317 -23.51 1.56 3.64
C LEU A 317 -24.49 1.35 2.48
N THR A 318 -24.04 1.57 1.24
CA THR A 318 -24.85 1.41 0.03
C THR A 318 -25.38 -0.03 -0.13
N LYS A 319 -24.66 -1.05 0.35
CA LYS A 319 -25.12 -2.45 0.36
C LYS A 319 -26.41 -2.66 1.17
N TYR A 320 -26.66 -1.82 2.17
CA TYR A 320 -27.78 -1.94 3.09
C TYR A 320 -28.89 -0.91 2.87
N ILE A 321 -28.60 0.16 2.14
CA ILE A 321 -29.58 1.16 1.70
C ILE A 321 -30.48 0.53 0.61
N PRO A 322 -31.82 0.59 0.74
CA PRO A 322 -32.71 0.11 -0.31
C PRO A 322 -32.43 0.85 -1.62
N LYS A 323 -32.14 0.10 -2.70
CA LYS A 323 -32.09 0.68 -4.05
C LYS A 323 -33.46 1.27 -4.36
N PRO A 324 -33.56 2.48 -4.95
CA PRO A 324 -34.84 3.03 -5.35
C PRO A 324 -35.54 2.06 -6.31
N VAL A 325 -36.81 1.77 -6.03
CA VAL A 325 -37.64 0.88 -6.84
C VAL A 325 -37.76 1.46 -8.25
N VAL A 326 -37.72 0.57 -9.26
CA VAL A 326 -37.76 0.84 -10.70
C VAL A 326 -38.58 2.07 -11.09
N ARG A 327 -37.91 2.93 -11.86
CA ARG A 327 -38.37 4.15 -12.54
C ARG A 327 -39.81 4.04 -13.08
N THR A 328 -40.78 4.62 -12.39
CA THR A 328 -42.01 5.09 -13.05
C THR A 328 -41.73 6.41 -13.79
N ARG A 329 -42.30 6.55 -14.98
CA ARG A 329 -42.00 7.48 -16.09
C ARG A 329 -42.03 9.01 -15.80
N ARG A 330 -41.89 9.48 -14.55
CA ARG A 330 -42.24 10.87 -14.16
C ARG A 330 -41.34 11.52 -13.08
N THR A 331 -40.04 11.24 -13.07
CA THR A 331 -39.08 12.04 -12.26
C THR A 331 -37.84 12.40 -13.08
N THR A 332 -37.59 13.71 -13.20
CA THR A 332 -36.52 14.34 -14.00
C THR A 332 -35.30 14.73 -13.14
N VAL A 333 -35.03 14.00 -12.06
CA VAL A 333 -33.86 14.26 -11.19
C VAL A 333 -32.98 12.99 -11.15
N PRO A 334 -31.65 13.10 -11.37
CA PRO A 334 -30.74 11.95 -11.35
C PRO A 334 -30.44 11.52 -9.90
N GLN A 335 -31.42 10.89 -9.24
CA GLN A 335 -31.30 10.43 -7.85
C GLN A 335 -30.29 9.27 -7.65
N ALA A 336 -29.80 8.68 -8.74
CA ALA A 336 -28.84 7.57 -8.70
C ALA A 336 -27.40 8.04 -8.37
N GLU A 337 -27.08 9.31 -8.60
CA GLU A 337 -25.76 9.87 -8.28
C GLU A 337 -25.65 10.27 -6.81
N ASP A 338 -26.74 10.74 -6.18
CA ASP A 338 -26.74 11.15 -4.77
C ASP A 338 -26.32 10.02 -3.82
N SER A 339 -26.69 8.76 -4.11
CA SER A 339 -26.31 7.61 -3.26
C SER A 339 -24.80 7.31 -3.24
N LYS A 340 -24.01 7.95 -4.11
CA LYS A 340 -22.55 7.82 -4.14
C LYS A 340 -21.84 8.86 -3.29
N THR A 341 -22.53 9.89 -2.79
CA THR A 341 -21.92 10.92 -1.94
C THR A 341 -22.27 10.71 -0.47
N LEU A 342 -21.42 11.22 0.42
CA LEU A 342 -21.69 11.15 1.86
C LEU A 342 -23.02 11.81 2.22
N ASN A 343 -23.30 13.00 1.68
CA ASN A 343 -24.52 13.74 2.00
C ASN A 343 -25.77 12.99 1.50
N GLY A 344 -25.73 12.38 0.32
CA GLY A 344 -26.85 11.59 -0.15
C GLY A 344 -27.10 10.36 0.72
N ILE A 345 -26.04 9.68 1.20
CA ILE A 345 -26.19 8.62 2.21
C ILE A 345 -26.79 9.17 3.50
N LEU A 346 -26.31 10.29 4.03
CA LEU A 346 -26.85 10.90 5.27
C LEU A 346 -28.32 11.34 5.13
N LYS A 347 -28.73 11.80 3.95
CA LYS A 347 -30.14 12.11 3.63
C LYS A 347 -31.01 10.86 3.75
N THR A 348 -30.50 9.67 3.41
CA THR A 348 -31.24 8.41 3.64
C THR A 348 -31.49 8.14 5.12
N PHE A 349 -30.59 8.60 6.00
CA PHE A 349 -30.75 8.48 7.45
C PHE A 349 -31.68 9.55 8.07
N SER A 350 -32.05 10.59 7.33
CA SER A 350 -32.98 11.62 7.80
C SER A 350 -34.46 11.19 7.66
N ASN A 351 -34.76 10.24 6.77
CA ASN A 351 -36.12 9.72 6.54
C ASN A 351 -36.41 8.53 7.47
N GLY A 352 -37.21 8.73 8.53
CA GLY A 352 -37.31 7.81 9.68
C GLY A 352 -37.59 6.31 9.43
N THR A 353 -38.06 5.88 8.26
CA THR A 353 -38.23 4.45 7.92
C THR A 353 -36.92 3.75 7.54
N ASN A 354 -36.00 4.44 6.88
CA ASN A 354 -34.74 3.88 6.40
C ASN A 354 -33.72 3.60 7.51
N PRO A 355 -33.46 4.52 8.47
CA PRO A 355 -32.57 4.25 9.60
C PRO A 355 -32.98 2.98 10.34
N LYS A 356 -34.28 2.80 10.58
CA LYS A 356 -34.82 1.61 11.28
C LYS A 356 -34.49 0.31 10.57
N ASN A 357 -34.55 0.30 9.24
CA ASN A 357 -34.26 -0.89 8.45
C ASN A 357 -32.76 -1.18 8.41
N ILE A 358 -31.93 -0.15 8.29
CA ILE A 358 -30.47 -0.28 8.24
C ILE A 358 -29.95 -0.73 9.62
N THR A 359 -30.36 -0.07 10.71
CA THR A 359 -29.94 -0.43 12.07
C THR A 359 -30.37 -1.84 12.46
N LYS A 360 -31.51 -2.33 11.96
CA LYS A 360 -31.91 -3.73 12.14
C LYS A 360 -30.99 -4.73 11.42
N LYS A 361 -30.40 -4.36 10.28
CA LYS A 361 -29.57 -5.27 9.47
C LYS A 361 -28.14 -5.37 9.98
N ILE A 362 -27.55 -4.23 10.36
CA ILE A 362 -26.11 -4.15 10.72
C ILE A 362 -25.87 -3.70 12.16
N GLY A 363 -26.93 -3.39 12.91
CA GLY A 363 -26.81 -2.89 14.28
C GLY A 363 -26.58 -1.37 14.35
N PRO A 364 -27.07 -0.71 15.41
CA PRO A 364 -26.90 0.74 15.58
C PRO A 364 -25.45 1.14 15.79
N ASP A 365 -24.64 0.30 16.44
CA ASP A 365 -23.23 0.59 16.75
C ASP A 365 -22.39 0.67 15.47
N ILE A 366 -22.56 -0.30 14.57
CA ILE A 366 -21.88 -0.31 13.28
C ILE A 366 -22.28 0.90 12.44
N VAL A 367 -23.57 1.28 12.44
CA VAL A 367 -24.02 2.51 11.74
C VAL A 367 -23.31 3.74 12.28
N GLN A 368 -23.22 3.89 13.60
CA GLN A 368 -22.53 5.02 14.22
C GLN A 368 -21.04 5.05 13.87
N ILE A 369 -20.36 3.90 13.90
CA ILE A 369 -18.94 3.75 13.52
C ILE A 369 -18.73 4.16 12.06
N LEU A 370 -19.54 3.62 11.13
CA LEU A 370 -19.45 3.93 9.70
C LEU A 370 -19.67 5.42 9.44
N ILE A 371 -20.80 5.98 9.89
CA ILE A 371 -21.11 7.40 9.68
C ILE A 371 -20.03 8.30 10.29
N GLY A 372 -19.53 7.96 11.48
CA GLY A 372 -18.46 8.70 12.15
C GLY A 372 -17.17 8.70 11.35
N HIS A 373 -16.71 7.54 10.88
CA HIS A 373 -15.49 7.46 10.09
C HIS A 373 -15.61 8.13 8.71
N ALA A 374 -16.77 8.04 8.06
CA ALA A 374 -17.01 8.79 6.81
C ALA A 374 -16.96 10.32 7.04
N PHE A 375 -17.53 10.80 8.14
CA PHE A 375 -17.46 12.21 8.50
C PHE A 375 -16.02 12.68 8.74
N LEU A 376 -15.25 11.94 9.54
CA LEU A 376 -13.84 12.29 9.81
C LEU A 376 -12.99 12.25 8.54
N ALA A 377 -13.21 11.25 7.67
CA ALA A 377 -12.55 11.16 6.38
C ALA A 377 -12.85 12.38 5.51
N ARG A 378 -14.12 12.80 5.44
CA ARG A 378 -14.55 13.98 4.67
C ARG A 378 -14.04 15.31 5.24
N LEU A 379 -13.87 15.42 6.56
CA LEU A 379 -13.22 16.60 7.15
C LEU A 379 -11.73 16.70 6.77
N THR A 380 -11.07 15.56 6.62
CA THR A 380 -9.65 15.48 6.27
C THR A 380 -9.43 15.64 4.77
N PHE A 381 -10.32 15.08 3.96
CA PHE A 381 -10.29 15.11 2.50
C PHE A 381 -11.43 15.98 1.96
N SER A 382 -11.10 17.23 1.63
CA SER A 382 -12.02 18.14 0.94
C SER A 382 -11.81 18.04 -0.57
N ASP A 383 -12.54 17.15 -1.24
CA ASP A 383 -12.67 17.18 -2.70
C ASP A 383 -13.32 18.50 -3.14
N PRO A 384 -12.64 19.36 -3.94
CA PRO A 384 -13.20 20.59 -4.48
C PRO A 384 -14.36 20.35 -5.46
N HIS A 385 -14.48 19.15 -6.01
CA HIS A 385 -15.50 18.77 -6.98
C HIS A 385 -16.80 18.24 -6.32
N GLU A 386 -16.79 17.91 -5.04
CA GLU A 386 -18.02 17.60 -4.29
C GLU A 386 -18.72 18.90 -3.86
N GLY A 387 -19.90 19.16 -4.44
CA GLY A 387 -20.66 20.40 -4.25
C GLY A 387 -21.28 20.60 -2.86
N ASP A 388 -21.18 19.63 -1.95
CA ASP A 388 -21.75 19.73 -0.60
C ASP A 388 -20.82 20.52 0.33
N SER A 389 -21.33 21.61 0.90
CA SER A 389 -20.57 22.39 1.88
C SER A 389 -20.33 21.56 3.16
N ILE A 390 -19.17 21.71 3.79
CA ILE A 390 -18.86 21.06 5.09
C ILE A 390 -19.94 21.37 6.14
N SER A 391 -20.55 22.56 6.09
CA SER A 391 -21.65 22.94 7.00
C SER A 391 -22.92 22.12 6.78
N GLU A 392 -23.25 21.82 5.52
CA GLU A 392 -24.36 20.93 5.17
C GLU A 392 -24.09 19.52 5.69
N ILE A 393 -22.87 19.01 5.50
CA ILE A 393 -22.47 17.68 5.99
C ILE A 393 -22.57 17.61 7.52
N CYS A 394 -22.08 18.62 8.25
CA CYS A 394 -22.20 18.66 9.71
C CYS A 394 -23.66 18.65 10.18
N SER A 395 -24.53 19.39 9.49
CA SER A 395 -25.97 19.42 9.78
C SER A 395 -26.63 18.06 9.51
N SER A 396 -26.27 17.42 8.39
CA SER A 396 -26.72 16.09 8.01
C SER A 396 -26.26 15.01 9.00
N ILE A 397 -25.05 15.13 9.55
CA ILE A 397 -24.54 14.23 10.61
C ILE A 397 -25.39 14.36 11.88
N ILE A 398 -25.61 15.58 12.37
CA ILE A 398 -26.43 15.81 13.57
C ILE A 398 -27.86 15.28 13.34
N SER A 399 -28.44 15.51 12.16
CA SER A 399 -29.74 14.99 11.77
C SER A 399 -29.78 13.45 11.77
N ALA A 400 -28.77 12.79 11.19
CA ALA A 400 -28.68 11.34 11.12
C ALA A 400 -28.64 10.71 12.52
N PHE A 401 -27.76 11.17 13.41
CA PHE A 401 -27.66 10.69 14.79
C PHE A 401 -28.93 10.97 15.61
N THR A 402 -29.55 12.14 15.42
CA THR A 402 -30.84 12.45 16.05
C THR A 402 -31.95 11.50 15.59
N SER A 403 -31.95 11.16 14.30
CA SER A 403 -32.90 10.24 13.69
C SER A 403 -32.71 8.81 14.19
N LEU A 404 -31.46 8.35 14.37
CA LEU A 404 -31.18 7.04 15.00
C LEU A 404 -31.83 6.92 16.38
N LYS A 405 -31.65 7.94 17.24
CA LYS A 405 -32.25 7.97 18.59
C LYS A 405 -33.77 8.09 18.57
N ARG A 406 -34.34 8.79 17.57
CA ARG A 406 -35.80 8.91 17.41
C ARG A 406 -36.43 7.57 17.04
N VAL A 407 -35.75 6.79 16.21
CA VAL A 407 -36.25 5.50 15.70
C VAL A 407 -36.27 4.42 16.78
N ASP A 408 -35.32 4.45 17.69
CA ASP A 408 -35.32 3.64 18.91
C ASP A 408 -34.61 4.40 20.04
N GLN A 409 -35.39 4.79 21.06
CA GLN A 409 -34.89 5.54 22.21
C GLN A 409 -33.88 4.74 23.05
N LYS A 410 -33.81 3.42 22.87
CA LYS A 410 -32.84 2.54 23.55
C LYS A 410 -31.47 2.57 22.88
N ILE A 411 -31.33 3.13 21.68
CA ILE A 411 -30.02 3.28 21.04
C ILE A 411 -29.20 4.27 21.84
N GLU A 412 -28.11 3.78 22.44
CA GLU A 412 -27.10 4.61 23.07
C GLU A 412 -26.14 5.15 22.01
N ILE A 413 -25.83 6.45 22.12
CA ILE A 413 -24.78 7.03 21.30
C ILE A 413 -23.44 6.61 21.88
N LEU A 414 -22.64 5.90 21.09
CA LEU A 414 -21.31 5.43 21.47
C LEU A 414 -20.39 6.61 21.84
N PRO A 415 -19.35 6.41 22.66
CA PRO A 415 -18.35 7.44 22.94
C PRO A 415 -17.80 8.10 21.68
N PHE A 416 -17.41 7.29 20.68
CA PHE A 416 -17.00 7.76 19.36
C PHE A 416 -18.07 8.58 18.64
N GLY A 417 -19.34 8.17 18.71
CA GLY A 417 -20.46 8.94 18.14
C GLY A 417 -20.66 10.29 18.81
N LYS A 418 -20.42 10.40 20.12
CA LYS A 418 -20.47 11.67 20.86
C LYS A 418 -19.37 12.62 20.41
N GLU A 419 -18.15 12.11 20.18
CA GLU A 419 -17.03 12.90 19.65
C GLU A 419 -17.31 13.43 18.25
N VAL A 420 -17.91 12.60 17.38
CA VAL A 420 -18.36 12.99 16.03
C VAL A 420 -19.39 14.11 16.09
N LEU A 421 -20.41 13.98 16.94
CA LEU A 421 -21.43 15.01 17.14
C LEU A 421 -20.84 16.31 17.70
N PHE A 422 -19.92 16.21 18.66
CA PHE A 422 -19.23 17.37 19.22
C PHE A 422 -18.43 18.10 18.14
N THR A 423 -17.65 17.36 17.33
CA THR A 423 -16.86 17.90 16.23
C THR A 423 -17.73 18.60 15.19
N ALA A 424 -18.83 17.97 14.77
CA ALA A 424 -19.79 18.58 13.84
C ALA A 424 -20.39 19.89 14.40
N GLY A 425 -20.76 19.91 15.68
CA GLY A 425 -21.27 21.10 16.34
C GLY A 425 -20.24 22.23 16.43
N MET A 426 -18.98 21.90 16.68
CA MET A 426 -17.88 22.87 16.72
C MET A 426 -17.60 23.48 15.35
N VAL A 427 -17.57 22.67 14.29
CA VAL A 427 -17.36 23.14 12.92
C VAL A 427 -18.49 24.09 12.47
N LEU A 428 -19.74 23.78 12.82
CA LEU A 428 -20.87 24.67 12.54
C LEU A 428 -20.75 26.01 13.27
N LYS A 429 -20.38 25.99 14.56
CA LYS A 429 -20.18 27.21 15.35
C LYS A 429 -19.03 28.07 14.84
N ALA A 430 -17.95 27.47 14.34
CA ALA A 430 -16.81 28.20 13.81
C ALA A 430 -17.10 28.88 12.45
N LYS A 431 -18.18 28.48 11.77
CA LYS A 431 -18.63 29.02 10.48
C LYS A 431 -19.86 29.94 10.57
N ALA A 432 -20.47 30.05 11.75
CA ALA A 432 -21.56 30.97 12.05
C ALA A 432 -20.98 32.30 12.54
#